data_AF-A0A8C3PAZ2-F1
#
_entry.id   AF-A0A8C3PAZ2-F1
#
_cell.length_a   1.000
_cell.length_b   1.000
_cell.length_c   1.000
_cell.angle_alpha   90.00
_cell.angle_beta   90.00
_cell.angle_gamma   90.00
#
_symmetry.space_group_name_H-M   'P 1'
#
loop_
_entity.id
_entity.type
_entity.pdbx_description
1 polymer ?
#
loop_
_entity_poly.entity_id
_entity_poly.type
_entity_poly.pdbx_seq_one_letter_code
_entity_poly.pdbx_strand_id
1 'polypeptide(L)'
;MSTAMTFGSKSFTPRPPDKGAFPLDHFGECKGFKEAFMKCLRENSFENALCRQESKEYLECRMERQLMAKEPLEKLGFKDLIDEKSEAKHKQL
;
A
#
# COMPACT_ATOMS: atom_id res chain seq x y z
N MET A 1 -32.82 -32.38 16.24
CA MET A 1 -32.72 -32.25 14.77
C MET A 1 -32.08 -30.90 14.50
N SER A 2 -30.87 -30.94 13.93
CA SER A 2 -30.00 -29.79 13.72
C SER A 2 -30.52 -28.91 12.58
N THR A 3 -30.83 -27.65 12.86
CA THR A 3 -31.08 -26.63 11.84
C THR A 3 -29.80 -25.81 11.65
N ALA A 4 -29.10 -26.09 10.54
CA ALA A 4 -27.85 -25.46 10.17
C ALA A 4 -28.04 -23.96 9.87
N MET A 5 -27.16 -23.12 10.41
CA MET A 5 -27.08 -21.69 10.12
C MET A 5 -26.39 -21.50 8.75
N THR A 6 -27.16 -21.18 7.71
CA THR A 6 -26.62 -20.71 6.42
C THR A 6 -26.13 -19.26 6.57
N PHE A 7 -24.82 -19.08 6.77
CA PHE A 7 -24.19 -17.78 6.61
C PHE A 7 -24.35 -17.33 5.16
N GLY A 8 -25.28 -16.40 4.93
CA GLY A 8 -25.51 -15.78 3.63
C GLY A 8 -24.21 -15.16 3.12
N SER A 9 -23.62 -15.81 2.13
CA SER A 9 -22.54 -15.30 1.31
C SER A 9 -23.07 -14.10 0.52
N LYS A 10 -23.07 -12.92 1.15
CA LYS A 10 -23.27 -11.66 0.46
C LYS A 10 -22.18 -11.59 -0.60
N SER A 11 -22.56 -11.73 -1.86
CA SER A 11 -21.64 -11.62 -2.98
C SER A 11 -20.98 -10.25 -2.91
N PHE A 12 -19.70 -10.23 -2.57
CA PHE A 12 -18.89 -9.03 -2.71
C PHE A 12 -18.69 -8.84 -4.21
N THR A 13 -19.58 -8.07 -4.83
CA THR A 13 -19.38 -7.55 -6.19
C THR A 13 -18.62 -6.24 -6.05
N PRO A 14 -17.28 -6.25 -6.09
CA PRO A 14 -16.52 -5.00 -6.10
C PRO A 14 -17.00 -4.16 -7.29
N ARG A 15 -17.46 -2.94 -7.04
CA ARG A 15 -17.85 -2.05 -8.12
C ARG A 15 -16.55 -1.51 -8.72
N PRO A 16 -16.24 -1.71 -10.00
CA PRO A 16 -15.10 -1.02 -10.58
C PRO A 16 -15.35 0.51 -10.56
N PRO A 17 -14.35 1.35 -10.21
CA PRO A 17 -12.97 1.04 -9.89
C PRO A 17 -12.69 1.14 -8.38
N ASP A 18 -13.45 0.46 -7.52
CA ASP A 18 -13.16 0.36 -6.08
C ASP A 18 -11.73 -0.17 -5.81
N LYS A 19 -11.08 -0.79 -6.80
CA LYS A 19 -9.68 -1.25 -6.75
C LYS A 19 -8.83 -0.81 -7.96
N GLY A 20 -9.30 0.16 -8.75
CA GLY A 20 -8.53 0.80 -9.83
C GLY A 20 -8.29 -0.07 -11.08
N ALA A 21 -8.98 0.24 -12.18
CA ALA A 21 -8.63 -0.27 -13.51
C ALA A 21 -8.80 0.83 -14.56
N PHE A 22 -8.01 1.90 -14.45
CA PHE A 22 -7.76 2.90 -15.50
C PHE A 22 -6.65 3.86 -15.02
N PRO A 23 -5.85 4.45 -15.93
CA PRO A 23 -4.39 4.40 -15.88
C PRO A 23 -3.85 4.80 -14.49
N LEU A 24 -3.31 3.81 -13.76
CA LEU A 24 -2.81 3.89 -12.37
C LEU A 24 -1.79 5.01 -12.11
N ASP A 25 -1.23 5.59 -13.19
CA ASP A 25 -0.38 6.76 -13.20
C ASP A 25 -0.28 7.30 -14.65
N HIS A 26 -1.29 8.04 -15.13
CA HIS A 26 -1.31 8.53 -16.52
C HIS A 26 -0.15 9.50 -16.83
N PHE A 27 0.24 10.31 -15.84
CA PHE A 27 1.22 11.37 -16.00
C PHE A 27 2.58 11.04 -15.38
N GLY A 28 2.76 9.87 -14.76
CA GLY A 28 4.00 9.49 -14.11
C GLY A 28 4.28 10.28 -12.83
N GLU A 29 3.25 10.71 -12.11
CA GLU A 29 3.36 11.60 -10.95
C GLU A 29 4.15 10.98 -9.79
N CYS A 30 4.13 9.64 -9.69
CA CYS A 30 4.90 8.89 -8.70
C CYS A 30 6.05 8.09 -9.33
N LYS A 31 6.46 8.43 -10.56
CA LYS A 31 7.50 7.71 -11.29
C LYS A 31 8.85 7.69 -10.55
N GLY A 32 9.24 8.78 -9.88
CA GLY A 32 10.48 8.83 -9.11
C GLY A 32 10.51 7.79 -7.98
N PHE A 33 9.44 7.72 -7.19
CA PHE A 33 9.31 6.72 -6.11
C PHE A 33 9.23 5.28 -6.66
N LYS A 34 8.51 5.09 -7.78
CA LYS A 34 8.49 3.80 -8.49
C LYS A 34 9.90 3.37 -8.89
N GLU A 35 10.68 4.28 -9.48
CA GLU A 35 12.03 3.99 -9.95
C GLU A 35 12.97 3.67 -8.80
N ALA A 36 12.85 4.38 -7.66
CA ALA A 36 13.58 4.06 -6.43
C ALA A 36 13.24 2.66 -5.91
N PHE A 37 11.95 2.32 -5.82
CA PHE A 37 11.52 0.99 -5.42
C PHE A 37 12.01 -0.11 -6.38
N MET A 38 11.88 0.11 -7.68
CA MET A 38 12.37 -0.84 -8.69
C MET A 38 13.90 -0.96 -8.69
N LYS A 39 14.63 0.10 -8.36
CA LYS A 39 16.08 0.06 -8.17
C LYS A 39 16.43 -0.81 -6.97
N CYS A 40 15.80 -0.57 -5.82
CA CYS A 40 16.00 -1.40 -4.63
C CYS A 40 15.73 -2.88 -4.92
N LEU A 41 14.62 -3.20 -5.61
CA LEU A 41 14.32 -4.59 -5.97
C LEU A 41 15.42 -5.20 -6.85
N ARG A 42 15.93 -4.49 -7.86
CA ARG A 42 17.01 -5.00 -8.71
C ARG A 42 18.30 -5.26 -7.93
N GLU A 43 18.63 -4.39 -6.97
CA GLU A 43 19.83 -4.51 -6.15
C GLU A 43 19.72 -5.64 -5.12
N ASN A 44 18.50 -5.94 -4.65
CA ASN A 44 18.21 -6.95 -3.63
C ASN A 44 17.55 -8.22 -4.19
N SER A 45 17.88 -8.61 -5.43
CA SER A 45 17.38 -9.86 -6.05
C SER A 45 15.85 -10.02 -6.00
N PHE A 46 15.12 -8.92 -6.12
CA PHE A 46 13.66 -8.80 -6.07
C PHE A 46 13.03 -9.20 -4.72
N GLU A 47 13.79 -9.13 -3.63
CA GLU A 47 13.28 -9.30 -2.28
C GLU A 47 12.53 -8.05 -1.79
N ASN A 48 11.20 -8.13 -1.78
CA ASN A 48 10.34 -7.01 -1.35
C ASN A 48 10.52 -6.64 0.14
N ALA A 49 10.91 -7.59 0.99
CA ALA A 49 11.10 -7.37 2.42
C ALA A 49 12.26 -6.41 2.73
N LEU A 50 13.24 -6.29 1.83
CA LEU A 50 14.36 -5.36 1.96
C LEU A 50 14.02 -3.96 1.44
N CYS A 51 12.98 -3.84 0.61
CA CYS A 51 12.55 -2.60 -0.06
C CYS A 51 11.22 -2.05 0.50
N ARG A 52 10.96 -2.31 1.80
CA ARG A 52 9.69 -1.90 2.44
C ARG A 52 9.58 -0.39 2.58
N GLN A 53 10.70 0.31 2.73
CA GLN A 53 10.71 1.76 2.87
C GLN A 53 10.34 2.44 1.54
N GLU A 54 10.95 2.03 0.45
CA GLU A 54 10.69 2.57 -0.89
C GLU A 54 9.29 2.21 -1.39
N SER A 55 8.80 1.01 -1.07
CA SER A 55 7.42 0.63 -1.39
C SER A 55 6.40 1.43 -0.59
N LYS A 56 6.66 1.72 0.69
CA LYS A 56 5.83 2.61 1.51
C LYS A 56 5.74 3.99 0.90
N GLU A 57 6.87 4.62 0.56
CA GLU A 57 6.91 5.96 -0.05
C GLU A 57 6.19 6.00 -1.40
N TYR A 58 6.34 4.95 -2.20
CA TYR A 58 5.61 4.83 -3.47
C TYR A 58 4.09 4.77 -3.26
N LEU A 59 3.62 4.03 -2.26
CA LEU A 59 2.19 3.95 -1.94
C LEU A 59 1.66 5.24 -1.32
N GLU A 60 2.43 5.89 -0.45
CA GLU A 60 2.11 7.21 0.12
C GLU A 60 1.88 8.24 -1.01
N CYS A 61 2.80 8.32 -1.97
CA CYS A 61 2.67 9.22 -3.13
C CYS A 61 1.35 8.99 -3.89
N ARG A 62 0.97 7.73 -4.10
CA ARG A 62 -0.26 7.38 -4.86
C ARG A 62 -1.52 7.73 -4.08
N MET A 63 -1.51 7.59 -2.76
CA MET A 63 -2.62 7.98 -1.91
C MET A 63 -2.77 9.51 -1.80
N GLU A 64 -1.66 10.24 -1.73
CA GLU A 64 -1.65 11.71 -1.68
C GLU A 64 -2.19 12.33 -2.97
N ARG A 65 -1.81 11.76 -4.12
CA ARG A 65 -2.21 12.22 -5.45
C ARG A 65 -3.54 11.65 -5.93
N GLN A 66 -4.28 10.98 -5.06
CA GLN A 66 -5.58 10.37 -5.37
C GLN A 66 -5.51 9.34 -6.53
N LEU A 67 -4.34 8.77 -6.78
CA LEU A 67 -4.12 7.65 -7.72
C LEU A 67 -4.46 6.29 -7.09
N MET A 68 -4.69 6.27 -5.78
CA MET A 68 -5.12 5.13 -4.98
C MET A 68 -6.01 5.63 -3.83
N ALA A 69 -6.98 4.80 -3.42
CA ALA A 69 -7.79 5.07 -2.22
C ALA A 69 -6.88 5.21 -0.98
N LYS A 70 -7.16 6.20 -0.14
CA LYS A 70 -6.42 6.41 1.11
C LYS A 70 -6.74 5.28 2.08
N GLU A 71 -5.76 4.44 2.36
CA GLU A 71 -5.83 3.40 3.39
C GLU A 71 -4.70 3.61 4.41
N PRO A 72 -4.94 3.37 5.70
CA PRO A 72 -3.89 3.45 6.70
C PRO A 72 -2.79 2.43 6.39
N LEU A 73 -1.54 2.89 6.46
CA LEU A 73 -0.33 2.09 6.18
C LEU A 73 -0.24 0.82 7.02
N GLU A 74 -0.83 0.84 8.22
CA GLU A 74 -0.96 -0.31 9.10
C GLU A 74 -1.72 -1.48 8.45
N LYS A 75 -2.78 -1.19 7.68
CA LYS A 75 -3.54 -2.22 6.95
C LYS A 75 -2.82 -2.69 5.69
N LEU A 76 -1.93 -1.86 5.17
CA LEU A 76 -1.04 -2.20 4.05
C LEU A 76 0.21 -2.97 4.52
N GLY A 77 0.32 -3.24 5.82
CA GLY A 77 1.37 -4.06 6.41
C GLY A 77 2.58 -3.30 6.90
N PHE A 78 2.62 -1.97 6.86
CA PHE A 78 3.79 -1.15 7.24
C PHE A 78 3.77 -0.69 8.71
N LYS A 79 3.18 -1.48 9.62
CA LYS A 79 3.05 -1.11 11.04
C LYS A 79 4.42 -0.82 11.68
N ASP A 80 5.37 -1.71 11.43
CA ASP A 80 6.77 -1.62 11.84
C ASP A 80 7.43 -0.27 11.47
N LEU A 81 7.17 0.24 10.27
CA LEU A 81 7.78 1.49 9.80
C LEU A 81 7.07 2.76 10.31
N ILE A 82 5.90 2.64 10.95
CA ILE A 82 5.19 3.77 11.56
C ILE A 82 5.73 3.99 12.96
N ASP A 83 5.92 2.90 13.70
CA ASP A 83 6.42 2.93 15.06
C ASP A 83 7.83 3.56 15.11
N GLU A 84 8.72 3.21 14.17
CA GLU A 84 10.06 3.84 14.06
C GLU A 84 10.03 5.35 13.76
N LYS A 85 9.05 5.82 12.98
CA LYS A 85 8.94 7.25 12.63
C LYS A 85 8.43 8.08 13.82
N SER A 86 7.65 7.46 14.70
CA SER A 86 7.14 8.09 15.92
C SER A 86 8.27 8.33 16.95
N GLU A 87 9.22 7.40 17.05
CA GLU A 87 10.41 7.53 17.89
C GLU A 87 11.42 8.54 17.33
N ALA A 88 11.61 8.57 16.00
CA ALA A 88 12.49 9.53 15.34
C ALA A 88 12.02 10.99 15.49
N LYS A 89 10.70 11.23 15.49
CA LYS A 89 10.12 12.56 15.76
C LYS A 89 10.24 12.98 17.23
N HIS A 90 10.14 12.03 18.17
CA HIS A 90 10.27 12.32 19.60
C HIS A 90 11.73 12.61 20.02
N LYS A 91 12.72 12.15 19.25
CA LYS A 91 14.15 12.43 19.49
C LYS A 91 14.66 13.76 18.93
N GLN A 92 13.86 14.47 18.15
CA GLN A 92 14.19 15.80 17.59
C GLN A 92 13.51 16.95 18.35
N LEU A 93 12.98 16.68 19.55
CA LEU A 93 12.37 17.65 20.46
C LEU A 93 13.19 17.79 21.74
#